data_AF-A0A926S7W4-F1
#
_entry.id   AF-A0A926S7W4-F1
#
_cell.length_a   1.000
_cell.length_b   1.000
_cell.length_c   1.000
_cell.angle_alpha   90.00
_cell.angle_beta   90.00
_cell.angle_gamma   90.00
#
_symmetry.space_group_name_H-M   'P 1'
#
loop_
_entity.id
_entity.type
_entity.pdbx_description
1 polymer ?
#
loop_
_entity_poly.entity_id
_entity_poly.type
_entity_poly.pdbx_seq_one_letter_code
_entity_poly.pdbx_strand_id
1 'polypeptide(L)'
;MEESNTLKVRKTEAYDSRCLGLVGGVAFVQGFKKTASADYVRKIDGPFYCRKCLSEAVVRKCSDKEDHFAHKARLSPAGRRGNTDFHHQVRDELCAILKAQYPDGAWRTEVPMSSAGDDNDLRADIAGYFGPRIKGVAPVAVEVQCSPYSPAYLRKKTAAYAERGVNVLWIVPLTAELGDEPFRPRRYELFLHTMYLGYVFYYEPGSQGLLTPVHYSPAYRYIDPKTFFDTEANEISTGDYWFKYKTLKNPRYTDQLPITDLVAKTLNAWVNPNNNKLNIPQRKIMGVTQAKWWPDDEYQEWLKNNDWFRYVKIYLPDYEPDDENDEFEDNVSG
;
A
#
# COMPACT_ATOMS: atom_id res chain seq x y z
N MET A 1 -42.46 17.89 -14.00
CA MET A 1 -41.96 16.56 -13.60
C MET A 1 -40.56 16.45 -14.14
N GLU A 2 -39.58 16.95 -13.37
CA GLU A 2 -38.17 16.78 -13.66
C GLU A 2 -37.62 15.84 -12.58
N GLU A 3 -37.28 14.62 -12.99
CA GLU A 3 -36.62 13.65 -12.12
C GLU A 3 -35.19 14.11 -11.85
N SER A 4 -34.86 14.18 -10.55
CA SER A 4 -33.55 14.57 -10.06
C SER A 4 -32.49 13.54 -10.48
N ASN A 5 -31.55 13.99 -11.29
CA ASN A 5 -30.36 13.26 -11.65
C ASN A 5 -29.41 13.19 -10.43
N THR A 6 -29.54 12.14 -9.61
CA THR A 6 -28.64 11.89 -8.48
C THR A 6 -27.27 11.46 -9.00
N LEU A 7 -26.33 12.41 -8.98
CA LEU A 7 -24.93 12.25 -9.32
C LEU A 7 -24.28 11.13 -8.47
N LYS A 8 -23.90 10.04 -9.14
CA LYS A 8 -23.03 8.98 -8.60
C LYS A 8 -21.67 9.57 -8.22
N VAL A 9 -21.50 9.96 -6.95
CA VAL A 9 -20.20 10.30 -6.36
C VAL A 9 -19.24 9.13 -6.60
N ARG A 10 -18.15 9.36 -7.37
CA ARG A 10 -17.19 8.32 -7.71
C ARG A 10 -16.49 7.82 -6.45
N LYS A 11 -16.79 6.57 -6.08
CA LYS A 11 -16.23 5.77 -4.97
C LYS A 11 -14.68 5.69 -4.92
N THR A 12 -13.93 6.32 -5.83
CA THR A 12 -12.49 6.12 -6.04
C THR A 12 -11.61 6.52 -4.86
N GLU A 13 -11.87 7.66 -4.19
CA GLU A 13 -11.03 8.08 -3.05
C GLU A 13 -11.26 7.23 -1.80
N ALA A 14 -12.48 6.76 -1.59
CA ALA A 14 -12.81 5.84 -0.50
C ALA A 14 -12.18 4.46 -0.73
N TYR A 15 -12.12 4.00 -1.99
CA TYR A 15 -11.39 2.79 -2.38
C TYR A 15 -9.87 2.92 -2.24
N ASP A 16 -9.30 4.07 -2.57
CA ASP A 16 -7.86 4.32 -2.44
C ASP A 16 -7.44 4.54 -0.98
N SER A 17 -8.33 5.11 -0.17
CA SER A 17 -8.11 5.31 1.27
C SER A 17 -8.55 4.14 2.14
N ARG A 18 -9.19 3.09 1.58
CA ARG A 18 -9.76 1.94 2.30
C ARG A 18 -10.58 2.35 3.54
N CYS A 19 -11.25 3.49 3.45
CA CYS A 19 -11.98 4.04 4.58
C CYS A 19 -13.14 4.88 4.08
N LEU A 20 -14.35 4.38 4.31
CA LEU A 20 -15.60 5.06 3.92
C LEU A 20 -15.96 6.22 4.86
N GLY A 21 -15.21 6.44 5.94
CA GLY A 21 -15.60 7.39 7.00
C GLY A 21 -15.54 8.88 6.63
N LEU A 22 -15.02 9.22 5.44
CA LEU A 22 -15.05 10.57 4.87
C LEU A 22 -16.00 10.67 3.65
N VAL A 23 -16.65 9.57 3.26
CA VAL A 23 -17.62 9.55 2.18
C VAL A 23 -18.81 10.44 2.54
N GLY A 24 -19.33 11.14 1.53
CA GLY A 24 -20.37 12.14 1.67
C GLY A 24 -19.85 13.51 2.11
N GLY A 25 -18.53 13.72 2.13
CA GLY A 25 -17.94 15.02 2.46
C GLY A 25 -18.11 15.39 3.93
N VAL A 26 -18.24 14.40 4.83
CA VAL A 26 -18.48 14.65 6.26
C VAL A 26 -17.34 14.10 7.12
N ALA A 27 -16.80 14.94 8.00
CA ALA A 27 -15.78 14.58 8.99
C ALA A 27 -16.24 14.99 10.40
N PHE A 28 -15.64 14.41 11.43
CA PHE A 28 -15.75 14.92 12.80
C PHE A 28 -14.88 16.17 12.99
N VAL A 29 -15.36 17.13 13.77
CA VAL A 29 -14.57 18.26 14.28
C VAL A 29 -13.88 17.85 15.59
N GLN A 30 -12.85 18.59 16.01
CA GLN A 30 -12.17 18.40 17.28
C GLN A 30 -13.14 18.07 18.44
N GLY A 31 -12.87 16.95 19.11
CA GLY A 31 -13.73 16.44 20.18
C GLY A 31 -14.81 15.45 19.74
N PHE A 32 -14.95 15.14 18.45
CA PHE A 32 -15.81 14.07 17.90
C PHE A 32 -17.33 14.20 18.14
N LYS A 33 -17.79 15.32 18.70
CA LYS A 33 -19.21 15.55 19.01
C LYS A 33 -20.01 16.14 17.86
N LYS A 34 -19.33 16.82 16.94
CA LYS A 34 -19.94 17.52 15.82
C LYS A 34 -19.35 17.03 14.53
N THR A 35 -20.19 16.92 13.53
CA THR A 35 -19.75 16.72 12.15
C THR A 35 -19.62 18.06 11.44
N ALA A 36 -18.70 18.12 10.51
CA ALA A 36 -18.53 19.21 9.55
C ALA A 36 -18.77 18.65 8.15
N SER A 37 -19.50 19.40 7.32
CA SER A 37 -19.56 19.16 5.88
C SER A 37 -18.47 19.98 5.19
N ALA A 38 -17.77 19.34 4.25
CA ALA A 38 -16.66 19.89 3.50
C ALA A 38 -17.04 21.17 2.74
N ASP A 39 -18.29 21.32 2.33
CA ASP A 39 -18.80 22.51 1.62
C ASP A 39 -18.68 23.78 2.47
N TYR A 40 -18.94 23.66 3.78
CA TYR A 40 -19.12 24.81 4.67
C TYR A 40 -17.88 25.16 5.49
N VAL A 41 -16.88 24.27 5.54
CA VAL A 41 -15.67 24.48 6.33
C VAL A 41 -14.45 24.80 5.48
N ARG A 42 -13.49 25.48 6.08
CA ARG A 42 -12.18 25.82 5.53
C ARG A 42 -11.10 25.06 6.30
N LYS A 43 -9.88 25.02 5.76
CA LYS A 43 -8.74 24.34 6.40
C LYS A 43 -8.47 24.84 7.83
N ILE A 44 -8.73 26.13 8.07
CA ILE A 44 -8.55 26.78 9.37
C ILE A 44 -9.58 26.35 10.43
N ASP A 45 -10.71 25.79 10.02
CA ASP A 45 -11.77 25.35 10.94
C ASP A 45 -11.50 23.94 11.50
N GLY A 46 -10.36 23.35 11.13
CA GLY A 46 -9.88 22.08 11.68
C GLY A 46 -9.32 22.23 13.11
N PRO A 47 -8.90 21.11 13.74
CA PRO A 47 -8.65 19.82 13.11
C PRO A 47 -9.92 19.01 12.84
N PHE A 48 -9.92 18.28 11.73
CA PHE A 48 -10.98 17.36 11.34
C PHE A 48 -10.52 15.90 11.45
N TYR A 49 -11.46 14.98 11.59
CA TYR A 49 -11.16 13.56 11.75
C TYR A 49 -12.15 12.68 10.99
N CYS A 50 -11.65 11.57 10.45
CA CYS A 50 -12.50 10.59 9.78
C CYS A 50 -13.49 9.93 10.72
N ARG A 51 -14.75 9.75 10.31
CA ARG A 51 -15.78 9.18 11.20
C ARG A 51 -15.65 7.68 11.47
N LYS A 52 -14.94 6.94 10.60
CA LYS A 52 -14.72 5.48 10.75
C LYS A 52 -13.39 5.17 11.44
N CYS A 53 -12.30 5.84 11.04
CA CYS A 53 -10.96 5.51 11.54
C CYS A 53 -10.35 6.60 12.43
N LEU A 54 -11.05 7.71 12.67
CA LEU A 54 -10.64 8.89 13.46
C LEU A 54 -9.26 9.46 13.15
N SER A 55 -8.67 9.13 12.00
CA SER A 55 -7.41 9.76 11.57
C SER A 55 -7.68 11.18 11.10
N GLU A 56 -6.69 12.05 11.26
CA GLU A 56 -6.82 13.46 10.90
C GLU A 56 -7.21 13.57 9.42
N ALA A 57 -8.11 14.49 9.13
CA ALA A 57 -8.61 14.78 7.80
C ALA A 57 -8.35 16.25 7.47
N VAL A 58 -8.13 16.51 6.19
CA VAL A 58 -8.00 17.85 5.62
C VAL A 58 -9.13 18.08 4.64
N VAL A 59 -9.78 19.24 4.75
CA VAL A 59 -10.74 19.67 3.72
C VAL A 59 -9.99 20.06 2.46
N ARG A 60 -10.48 19.57 1.33
CA ARG A 60 -10.03 19.89 -0.02
C ARG A 60 -11.12 20.73 -0.68
N LYS A 61 -10.72 21.94 -1.07
CA LYS A 61 -11.54 22.85 -1.87
C LYS A 61 -11.14 22.69 -3.33
N CYS A 62 -12.08 22.29 -4.17
CA CYS A 62 -11.82 21.96 -5.57
C CYS A 62 -12.67 22.82 -6.51
N SER A 63 -12.10 23.24 -7.64
CA SER A 63 -12.85 23.96 -8.68
C SER A 63 -13.72 23.02 -9.52
N ASP A 64 -13.21 21.81 -9.75
CA ASP A 64 -13.76 20.86 -10.73
C ASP A 64 -14.44 19.65 -10.08
N LYS A 65 -14.41 19.57 -8.75
CA LYS A 65 -14.97 18.48 -7.94
C LYS A 65 -15.68 19.07 -6.74
N GLU A 66 -16.65 18.33 -6.21
CA GLU A 66 -17.25 18.64 -4.91
C GLU A 66 -16.18 18.73 -3.82
N ASP A 67 -16.39 19.68 -2.90
CA ASP A 67 -15.54 19.83 -1.75
C ASP A 67 -15.63 18.55 -0.90
N HIS A 68 -14.48 18.06 -0.45
CA HIS A 68 -14.43 16.77 0.25
C HIS A 68 -13.35 16.78 1.32
N PHE A 69 -13.47 15.85 2.26
CA PHE A 69 -12.39 15.57 3.19
C PHE A 69 -11.51 14.46 2.65
N ALA A 70 -10.20 14.66 2.75
CA ALA A 70 -9.21 13.63 2.51
C ALA A 70 -8.45 13.38 3.81
N HIS A 71 -8.11 12.13 4.10
CA HIS A 71 -7.24 11.84 5.22
C HIS A 71 -5.89 12.53 5.06
N LYS A 72 -5.42 13.17 6.13
CA LYS A 72 -4.08 13.73 6.24
C LYS A 72 -3.15 12.60 6.64
N ALA A 73 -2.41 12.08 5.67
CA ALA A 73 -1.44 11.02 5.90
C ALA A 73 -0.17 11.32 5.11
N ARG A 74 0.98 11.10 5.75
CA ARG A 74 2.26 11.01 5.07
C ARG A 74 2.20 9.84 4.09
N LEU A 75 2.58 10.07 2.83
CA LEU A 75 2.77 9.01 1.85
C LEU A 75 4.26 8.66 1.80
N SER A 76 4.61 7.46 1.32
CA SER A 76 6.01 7.17 1.03
C SER A 76 6.52 8.15 -0.03
N PRO A 77 7.79 8.62 0.06
CA PRO A 77 8.41 9.50 -0.92
C PRO A 77 8.81 8.74 -2.20
N ALA A 78 7.96 7.79 -2.63
CA ALA A 78 8.15 7.10 -3.89
C ALA A 78 8.04 8.06 -5.07
N GLY A 79 8.72 7.70 -6.16
CA GLY A 79 8.56 8.36 -7.46
C GLY A 79 7.08 8.60 -7.81
N ARG A 80 6.81 9.65 -8.58
CA ARG A 80 5.44 10.01 -8.98
C ARG A 80 5.24 9.79 -10.47
N ARG A 81 3.98 9.57 -10.86
CA ARG A 81 3.57 9.56 -12.27
C ARG A 81 4.04 10.84 -12.95
N GLY A 82 4.66 10.70 -14.12
CA GLY A 82 5.24 11.83 -14.87
C GLY A 82 6.70 12.13 -14.54
N ASN A 83 7.29 11.47 -13.53
CA ASN A 83 8.72 11.57 -13.26
C ASN A 83 9.52 10.51 -14.04
N THR A 84 9.44 10.60 -15.37
CA THR A 84 10.07 9.66 -16.30
C THR A 84 11.59 9.67 -16.16
N ASP A 85 12.19 10.84 -15.94
CA ASP A 85 13.64 10.97 -15.79
C ASP A 85 14.16 10.26 -14.54
N PHE A 86 13.44 10.38 -13.41
CA PHE A 86 13.77 9.66 -12.19
C PHE A 86 13.64 8.14 -12.35
N HIS A 87 12.60 7.68 -13.07
CA HIS A 87 12.46 6.27 -13.40
C HIS A 87 13.64 5.76 -14.24
N HIS A 88 14.01 6.49 -15.30
CA HIS A 88 15.15 6.15 -16.15
C HIS A 88 16.47 6.17 -15.39
N GLN A 89 16.69 7.18 -14.54
CA GLN A 89 17.87 7.29 -13.70
C GLN A 89 18.04 6.02 -12.84
N VAL A 90 17.01 5.63 -12.10
CA VAL A 90 17.07 4.44 -11.23
C VAL A 90 17.25 3.17 -12.05
N ARG A 91 16.51 3.01 -13.15
CA ARG A 91 16.61 1.85 -14.05
C ARG A 91 18.04 1.69 -14.59
N ASP A 92 18.61 2.78 -15.11
CA ASP A 92 19.91 2.76 -15.76
C ASP A 92 21.04 2.54 -14.75
N GLU A 93 20.92 3.14 -13.56
CA GLU A 93 21.83 2.90 -12.43
C GLU A 93 21.84 1.42 -12.01
N LEU A 94 20.66 0.85 -11.72
CA LEU A 94 20.54 -0.57 -11.36
C LEU A 94 21.06 -1.48 -12.47
N CYS A 95 20.78 -1.17 -13.74
CA CYS A 95 21.28 -1.95 -14.87
C CYS A 95 22.82 -1.89 -14.95
N ALA A 96 23.43 -0.73 -14.69
CA ALA A 96 24.88 -0.59 -14.67
C ALA A 96 25.52 -1.42 -13.56
N ILE A 97 24.93 -1.42 -12.35
CA ILE A 97 25.37 -2.25 -11.22
C ILE A 97 25.29 -3.74 -11.58
N LEU A 98 24.15 -4.18 -12.13
CA LEU A 98 23.95 -5.57 -12.54
C LEU A 98 24.95 -6.01 -13.63
N LYS A 99 25.26 -5.14 -14.60
CA LYS A 99 26.30 -5.41 -15.61
C LYS A 99 27.69 -5.53 -15.00
N ALA A 100 28.02 -4.69 -14.02
CA ALA A 100 29.33 -4.72 -13.36
C ALA A 100 29.51 -5.98 -12.51
N GLN A 101 28.46 -6.39 -11.78
CA GLN A 101 28.52 -7.56 -10.89
C GLN A 101 28.33 -8.90 -11.65
N TYR A 102 27.57 -8.89 -12.74
CA TYR A 102 27.31 -10.07 -13.58
C TYR A 102 27.53 -9.74 -15.07
N PRO A 103 28.79 -9.59 -15.51
CA PRO A 103 29.11 -9.24 -16.91
C PRO A 103 28.57 -10.27 -17.92
N ASP A 104 28.53 -11.55 -17.55
CA ASP A 104 27.98 -12.63 -18.39
C ASP A 104 26.44 -12.75 -18.34
N GLY A 105 25.80 -11.92 -17.51
CA GLY A 105 24.35 -11.90 -17.28
C GLY A 105 23.53 -11.27 -18.40
N ALA A 106 24.19 -10.72 -19.43
CA ALA A 106 23.56 -10.11 -20.59
C ALA A 106 22.48 -9.05 -20.26
N TRP A 107 22.66 -8.31 -19.16
CA TRP A 107 21.70 -7.33 -18.65
C TRP A 107 21.45 -6.19 -19.65
N ARG A 108 20.17 -5.88 -19.87
CA ARG A 108 19.69 -4.83 -20.79
C ARG A 108 18.47 -4.12 -20.20
N THR A 109 18.22 -2.90 -20.67
CA THR A 109 17.03 -2.12 -20.32
C THR A 109 15.95 -2.24 -21.39
N GLU A 110 14.69 -1.99 -21.03
CA GLU A 110 13.54 -1.93 -21.95
C GLU A 110 13.38 -3.18 -22.81
N VAL A 111 13.52 -4.35 -22.21
CA VAL A 111 13.61 -5.63 -22.93
C VAL A 111 12.22 -6.17 -23.26
N PRO A 112 11.87 -6.35 -24.55
CA PRO A 112 10.66 -7.07 -24.92
C PRO A 112 10.76 -8.52 -24.46
N MET A 113 9.69 -9.00 -23.83
CA MET A 113 9.58 -10.35 -23.28
C MET A 113 8.63 -11.23 -24.12
N SER A 114 8.21 -10.73 -25.27
CA SER A 114 7.44 -11.46 -26.27
C SER A 114 8.35 -12.32 -27.15
N SER A 115 7.84 -13.49 -27.52
CA SER A 115 8.35 -14.24 -28.67
C SER A 115 7.79 -13.61 -29.95
N ALA A 116 8.46 -13.80 -31.09
CA ALA A 116 7.92 -13.36 -32.38
C ALA A 116 6.50 -13.94 -32.60
N GLY A 117 5.50 -13.06 -32.76
CA GLY A 117 4.09 -13.44 -32.94
C GLY A 117 3.19 -13.35 -31.70
N ASP A 118 3.70 -12.87 -30.57
CA ASP A 118 2.92 -12.66 -29.35
C ASP A 118 2.38 -11.21 -29.30
N ASP A 119 1.05 -11.05 -29.22
CA ASP A 119 0.36 -9.73 -29.17
C ASP A 119 0.53 -9.00 -27.81
N ASN A 120 1.18 -9.66 -26.83
CA ASN A 120 1.47 -9.05 -25.54
C ASN A 120 2.78 -8.24 -25.59
N ASP A 121 2.65 -6.91 -25.56
CA ASP A 121 3.75 -5.94 -25.36
C ASP A 121 4.24 -5.97 -23.90
N LEU A 122 4.67 -7.15 -23.42
CA LEU A 122 5.32 -7.28 -22.12
C LEU A 122 6.76 -6.79 -22.26
N ARG A 123 7.07 -5.69 -21.60
CA ARG A 123 8.42 -5.11 -21.54
C ARG A 123 8.89 -5.00 -20.10
N ALA A 124 10.10 -5.50 -19.86
CA ALA A 124 10.80 -5.37 -18.59
C ALA A 124 11.66 -4.11 -18.60
N ASP A 125 11.67 -3.36 -17.51
CA ASP A 125 12.54 -2.19 -17.38
C ASP A 125 14.02 -2.61 -17.44
N ILE A 126 14.34 -3.74 -16.79
CA ILE A 126 15.65 -4.41 -16.89
C ILE A 126 15.41 -5.92 -17.01
N ALA A 127 16.17 -6.61 -17.87
CA ALA A 127 16.20 -8.07 -17.88
C ALA A 127 17.61 -8.63 -18.10
N GLY A 128 17.87 -9.81 -17.55
CA GLY A 128 19.15 -10.50 -17.63
C GLY A 128 19.18 -11.76 -16.75
N TYR A 129 20.38 -12.14 -16.31
CA TYR A 129 20.63 -13.36 -15.55
C TYR A 129 21.65 -13.10 -14.44
N PHE A 130 21.42 -13.64 -13.24
CA PHE A 130 22.42 -13.69 -12.16
C PHE A 130 23.43 -14.83 -12.42
N GLY A 131 24.15 -14.73 -13.53
CA GLY A 131 25.09 -15.73 -14.01
C GLY A 131 25.12 -15.80 -15.53
N PRO A 132 25.93 -16.70 -16.13
CA PRO A 132 26.00 -16.84 -17.57
C PRO A 132 24.66 -17.32 -18.15
N ARG A 133 24.36 -16.90 -19.38
CA ARG A 133 23.15 -17.31 -20.12
C ARG A 133 23.26 -18.77 -20.61
N ILE A 134 23.11 -19.70 -19.69
CA ILE A 134 23.16 -21.15 -19.94
C ILE A 134 21.89 -21.85 -19.45
N LYS A 135 21.67 -23.08 -19.93
CA LYS A 135 20.54 -23.91 -19.53
C LYS A 135 20.58 -24.14 -18.01
N GLY A 136 19.47 -23.84 -17.33
CA GLY A 136 19.32 -24.01 -15.89
C GLY A 136 19.42 -22.72 -15.08
N VAL A 137 19.98 -21.64 -15.65
CA VAL A 137 19.94 -20.30 -15.03
C VAL A 137 18.66 -19.60 -15.43
N ALA A 138 17.82 -19.27 -14.46
CA ALA A 138 16.53 -18.66 -14.73
C ALA A 138 16.70 -17.17 -15.08
N PRO A 139 15.95 -16.65 -16.10
CA PRO A 139 15.96 -15.23 -16.40
C PRO A 139 15.31 -14.42 -15.29
N VAL A 140 15.77 -13.18 -15.16
CA VAL A 140 15.27 -12.21 -14.18
C VAL A 140 14.82 -10.95 -14.91
N ALA A 141 13.66 -10.44 -14.51
CA ALA A 141 13.18 -9.10 -14.85
C ALA A 141 13.17 -8.23 -13.59
N VAL A 142 13.61 -6.98 -13.71
CA VAL A 142 13.51 -5.97 -12.66
C VAL A 142 12.58 -4.87 -13.15
N GLU A 143 11.63 -4.50 -12.29
CA GLU A 143 10.59 -3.51 -12.54
C GLU A 143 10.75 -2.35 -11.54
N VAL A 144 11.00 -1.16 -12.05
CA VAL A 144 11.18 0.09 -11.28
C VAL A 144 9.83 0.82 -11.20
N GLN A 145 9.08 0.55 -10.14
CA GLN A 145 7.69 0.97 -10.01
C GLN A 145 7.53 2.43 -9.52
N CYS A 146 7.72 3.41 -10.40
CA CYS A 146 7.45 4.83 -10.10
C CYS A 146 5.96 5.20 -10.16
N SER A 147 5.21 4.67 -11.13
CA SER A 147 3.80 5.04 -11.32
C SER A 147 2.88 4.18 -10.46
N PRO A 148 1.75 4.69 -9.95
CA PRO A 148 0.81 3.85 -9.23
C PRO A 148 0.03 2.96 -10.21
N TYR A 149 0.52 1.74 -10.45
CA TYR A 149 -0.24 0.74 -11.21
C TYR A 149 -1.39 0.17 -10.40
N SER A 150 -2.45 -0.24 -11.10
CA SER A 150 -3.55 -0.94 -10.45
C SER A 150 -3.10 -2.36 -10.04
N PRO A 151 -3.65 -2.92 -8.95
CA PRO A 151 -3.42 -4.32 -8.61
C PRO A 151 -3.73 -5.30 -9.75
N ALA A 152 -4.73 -4.99 -10.58
CA ALA A 152 -5.08 -5.82 -11.74
C ALA A 152 -3.97 -5.84 -12.79
N TYR A 153 -3.33 -4.68 -13.05
CA TYR A 153 -2.21 -4.59 -13.97
C TYR A 153 -0.98 -5.34 -13.42
N LEU A 154 -0.63 -5.12 -12.15
CA LEU A 154 0.48 -5.83 -11.49
C LEU A 154 0.28 -7.35 -11.51
N ARG A 155 -0.94 -7.81 -11.21
CA ARG A 155 -1.31 -9.23 -11.32
C ARG A 155 -1.10 -9.77 -12.73
N LYS A 156 -1.63 -9.08 -13.75
CA LYS A 156 -1.48 -9.50 -15.15
C LYS A 156 -0.01 -9.56 -15.56
N LYS A 157 0.77 -8.52 -15.27
CA LYS A 157 2.20 -8.45 -15.62
C LYS A 157 3.01 -9.55 -14.91
N THR A 158 2.76 -9.76 -13.61
CA THR A 158 3.43 -10.80 -12.83
C THR A 158 3.09 -12.21 -13.31
N ALA A 159 1.82 -12.49 -13.64
CA ALA A 159 1.42 -13.77 -14.20
C ALA A 159 2.12 -14.03 -15.55
N ALA A 160 2.18 -13.00 -16.41
CA ALA A 160 2.84 -13.09 -17.71
C ALA A 160 4.35 -13.39 -17.59
N TYR A 161 5.04 -12.85 -16.57
CA TYR A 161 6.42 -13.22 -16.27
C TYR A 161 6.55 -14.69 -15.83
N ALA A 162 5.67 -15.13 -14.94
CA ALA A 162 5.69 -16.50 -14.41
C ALA A 162 5.45 -17.55 -15.51
N GLU A 163 4.50 -17.31 -16.42
CA GLU A 163 4.22 -18.13 -17.60
C GLU A 163 5.45 -18.28 -18.51
N ARG A 164 6.28 -17.23 -18.60
CA ARG A 164 7.54 -17.22 -19.37
C ARG A 164 8.73 -17.78 -18.60
N GLY A 165 8.52 -18.24 -17.37
CA GLY A 165 9.58 -18.76 -16.53
C GLY A 165 10.55 -17.70 -15.99
N VAL A 166 10.18 -16.42 -16.04
CA VAL A 166 10.99 -15.28 -15.62
C VAL A 166 10.70 -14.95 -14.16
N ASN A 167 11.75 -14.78 -13.36
CA ASN A 167 11.61 -14.30 -11.98
C ASN A 167 11.55 -12.77 -11.99
N VAL A 168 10.49 -12.18 -11.42
CA VAL A 168 10.34 -10.72 -11.37
C VAL A 168 10.76 -10.15 -10.01
N LEU A 169 11.49 -9.04 -10.03
CA LEU A 169 11.78 -8.18 -8.90
C LEU A 169 11.09 -6.84 -9.09
N TRP A 170 10.10 -6.53 -8.26
CA TRP A 170 9.50 -5.20 -8.23
C TRP A 170 10.18 -4.35 -7.16
N ILE A 171 10.64 -3.17 -7.57
CA ILE A 171 11.32 -2.19 -6.72
C ILE A 171 10.50 -0.91 -6.68
N VAL A 172 10.33 -0.34 -5.50
CA VAL A 172 9.72 0.98 -5.33
C VAL A 172 10.84 2.01 -5.14
N PRO A 173 11.11 2.86 -6.13
CA PRO A 173 12.17 3.86 -6.01
C PRO A 173 11.72 5.03 -5.15
N LEU A 174 12.59 5.46 -4.24
CA LEU A 174 12.38 6.55 -3.29
C LEU A 174 13.19 7.78 -3.69
N THR A 175 12.55 8.96 -3.61
CA THR A 175 13.23 10.26 -3.82
C THR A 175 13.85 10.81 -2.55
N ALA A 176 13.60 10.17 -1.40
CA ALA A 176 14.13 10.48 -0.08
C ALA A 176 13.90 9.26 0.83
N GLU A 177 14.60 9.18 1.96
CA GLU A 177 14.43 8.10 2.93
C GLU A 177 12.96 7.91 3.36
N LEU A 178 12.55 6.66 3.51
CA LEU A 178 11.19 6.32 3.98
C LEU A 178 10.97 6.72 5.44
N GLY A 179 12.00 6.85 6.27
CA GLY A 179 11.90 7.25 7.69
C GLY A 179 11.06 6.30 8.57
N ASP A 180 10.99 6.58 9.87
CA ASP A 180 10.39 5.65 10.84
C ASP A 180 8.94 5.97 11.23
N GLU A 181 8.43 7.13 10.78
CA GLU A 181 7.08 7.56 11.12
C GLU A 181 6.00 6.77 10.39
N PRO A 182 4.84 6.53 11.04
CA PRO A 182 3.68 5.94 10.38
C PRO A 182 3.34 6.67 9.08
N PHE A 183 3.16 5.90 8.02
CA PHE A 183 2.78 6.44 6.71
C PHE A 183 1.63 5.62 6.13
N ARG A 184 1.03 6.14 5.06
CA ARG A 184 0.05 5.42 4.26
C ARG A 184 0.73 4.86 3.03
N PRO A 185 0.99 3.54 2.96
CA PRO A 185 1.42 2.91 1.73
C PRO A 185 0.34 3.08 0.66
N ARG A 186 0.75 3.31 -0.58
CA ARG A 186 -0.17 3.33 -1.72
C ARG A 186 -0.68 1.92 -2.00
N ARG A 187 -1.78 1.86 -2.75
CA ARG A 187 -2.45 0.59 -3.06
C ARG A 187 -1.56 -0.43 -3.77
N TYR A 188 -0.68 0.02 -4.66
CA TYR A 188 0.26 -0.87 -5.34
C TYR A 188 1.34 -1.37 -4.38
N GLU A 189 1.82 -0.53 -3.46
CA GLU A 189 2.81 -0.92 -2.43
C GLU A 189 2.23 -2.01 -1.51
N LEU A 190 0.95 -1.90 -1.12
CA LEU A 190 0.26 -2.96 -0.38
C LEU A 190 0.11 -4.25 -1.20
N PHE A 191 -0.16 -4.14 -2.50
CA PHE A 191 -0.24 -5.32 -3.37
C PHE A 191 1.12 -6.02 -3.50
N LEU A 192 2.20 -5.23 -3.67
CA LEU A 192 3.57 -5.75 -3.65
C LEU A 192 3.88 -6.40 -2.30
N HIS A 193 3.50 -5.77 -1.18
CA HIS A 193 3.66 -6.31 0.17
C HIS A 193 3.07 -7.72 0.28
N THR A 194 1.80 -7.90 -0.11
CA THR A 194 1.16 -9.24 -0.13
C THR A 194 1.86 -10.19 -1.10
N MET A 195 2.20 -9.72 -2.30
CA MET A 195 2.86 -10.53 -3.33
C MET A 195 4.23 -11.05 -2.88
N TYR A 196 4.97 -10.27 -2.12
CA TYR A 196 6.29 -10.63 -1.58
C TYR A 196 6.24 -11.20 -0.17
N LEU A 197 5.08 -11.74 0.28
CA LEU A 197 4.93 -12.38 1.58
C LEU A 197 5.26 -11.45 2.76
N GLY A 198 4.85 -10.19 2.63
CA GLY A 198 4.97 -9.15 3.65
C GLY A 198 6.20 -8.25 3.52
N TYR A 199 6.86 -8.23 2.37
CA TYR A 199 7.97 -7.33 2.08
C TYR A 199 7.65 -6.36 0.95
N VAL A 200 8.21 -5.15 1.00
CA VAL A 200 8.35 -4.28 -0.16
C VAL A 200 9.81 -3.88 -0.29
N PHE A 201 10.37 -4.01 -1.49
CA PHE A 201 11.75 -3.61 -1.77
C PHE A 201 11.79 -2.16 -2.21
N TYR A 202 12.40 -1.33 -1.39
CA TYR A 202 12.67 0.07 -1.71
C TYR A 202 14.10 0.24 -2.22
N TYR A 203 14.29 1.23 -3.08
CA TYR A 203 15.62 1.63 -3.58
C TYR A 203 15.77 3.15 -3.58
N GLU A 204 16.91 3.61 -3.10
CA GLU A 204 17.31 5.01 -3.15
C GLU A 204 18.46 5.15 -4.18
N PRO A 205 18.38 6.08 -5.14
CA PRO A 205 19.48 6.32 -6.06
C PRO A 205 20.78 6.64 -5.33
N GLY A 206 21.88 6.10 -5.82
CA GLY A 206 23.20 6.23 -5.20
C GLY A 206 23.54 5.14 -4.18
N SER A 207 22.56 4.31 -3.77
CA SER A 207 22.75 3.25 -2.77
C SER A 207 23.51 2.01 -3.28
N GLN A 208 24.19 2.10 -4.43
CA GLN A 208 25.08 1.05 -4.95
C GLN A 208 24.40 -0.32 -5.10
N GLY A 209 23.10 -0.34 -5.42
CA GLY A 209 22.33 -1.58 -5.58
C GLY A 209 21.90 -2.23 -4.27
N LEU A 210 22.06 -1.54 -3.14
CA LEU A 210 21.48 -1.95 -1.86
C LEU A 210 19.98 -1.67 -1.85
N LEU A 211 19.20 -2.71 -1.69
CA LEU A 211 17.77 -2.66 -1.50
C LEU A 211 17.46 -2.57 0.00
N THR A 212 16.37 -1.88 0.30
CA THR A 212 15.81 -1.79 1.66
C THR A 212 14.50 -2.57 1.70
N PRO A 213 14.48 -3.82 2.19
CA PRO A 213 13.25 -4.56 2.44
C PRO A 213 12.51 -3.97 3.63
N VAL A 214 11.23 -3.70 3.43
CA VAL A 214 10.37 -3.12 4.46
C VAL A 214 9.13 -3.97 4.65
N HIS A 215 8.86 -4.32 5.91
CA HIS A 215 7.59 -4.85 6.35
C HIS A 215 6.68 -3.73 6.86
N TYR A 216 5.37 -3.87 6.65
CA TYR A 216 4.36 -2.90 7.07
C TYR A 216 3.59 -3.38 8.29
N SER A 217 4.13 -3.11 9.48
CA SER A 217 3.45 -3.42 10.73
C SER A 217 2.22 -2.53 10.95
N PRO A 218 1.24 -2.97 11.74
CA PRO A 218 0.17 -2.11 12.24
C PRO A 218 0.71 -0.84 12.90
N ALA A 219 0.07 0.30 12.61
CA ALA A 219 0.30 1.55 13.33
C ALA A 219 -0.83 1.78 14.33
N TYR A 220 -0.52 2.46 15.43
CA TYR A 220 -1.47 2.76 16.51
C TYR A 220 -1.36 4.22 16.91
N ARG A 221 -2.43 4.76 17.47
CA ARG A 221 -2.41 6.06 18.16
C ARG A 221 -3.07 5.96 19.52
N TYR A 222 -2.59 6.74 20.46
CA TYR A 222 -3.26 6.91 21.74
C TYR A 222 -4.41 7.91 21.60
N ILE A 223 -5.53 7.64 22.26
CA ILE A 223 -6.69 8.51 22.36
C ILE A 223 -6.71 9.06 23.78
N ASP A 224 -6.46 10.36 23.93
CA ASP A 224 -6.47 11.00 25.23
C ASP A 224 -7.84 10.90 25.92
N PRO A 225 -7.87 10.71 27.26
CA PRO A 225 -9.10 10.72 28.03
C PRO A 225 -9.84 12.06 27.89
N LYS A 226 -11.15 11.99 27.76
CA LYS A 226 -12.08 13.11 27.66
C LYS A 226 -13.35 12.77 28.41
N THR A 227 -13.80 13.73 29.19
CA THR A 227 -15.06 13.67 29.91
C THR A 227 -16.03 14.70 29.35
N PHE A 228 -17.28 14.33 29.16
CA PHE A 228 -18.33 15.25 28.76
C PHE A 228 -19.73 14.76 29.12
N PHE A 229 -20.70 15.67 29.12
CA PHE A 229 -22.10 15.34 29.32
C PHE A 229 -22.81 15.04 28.00
N ASP A 230 -23.67 14.02 27.99
CA ASP A 230 -24.56 13.70 26.86
C ASP A 230 -25.83 14.59 26.82
N THR A 231 -26.77 14.27 25.93
CA THR A 231 -28.04 15.01 25.79
C THR A 231 -28.98 14.87 26.99
N GLU A 232 -28.73 13.90 27.86
CA GLU A 232 -29.49 13.63 29.09
C GLU A 232 -28.73 14.10 30.35
N ALA A 233 -27.63 14.85 30.17
CA ALA A 233 -26.74 15.31 31.21
C ALA A 233 -26.04 14.19 32.01
N ASN A 234 -25.91 12.99 31.43
CA ASN A 234 -25.08 11.94 32.00
C ASN A 234 -23.60 12.22 31.69
N GLU A 235 -22.74 12.04 32.68
CA GLU A 235 -21.29 12.13 32.50
C GLU A 235 -20.77 10.92 31.73
N ILE A 236 -20.21 11.16 30.55
CA ILE A 236 -19.54 10.18 29.71
C ILE A 236 -18.03 10.43 29.80
N SER A 237 -17.28 9.40 30.17
CA SER A 237 -15.82 9.37 30.04
C SER A 237 -15.41 8.44 28.90
N THR A 238 -14.55 8.93 28.00
CA THR A 238 -14.01 8.20 26.84
C THR A 238 -12.52 8.49 26.70
N GLY A 239 -11.77 7.66 25.97
CA GLY A 239 -10.31 7.80 25.81
C GLY A 239 -9.54 6.98 26.83
N ASP A 240 -8.24 7.26 26.97
CA ASP A 240 -7.26 6.44 27.69
C ASP A 240 -7.06 5.04 27.08
N TYR A 241 -6.91 4.99 25.75
CA TYR A 241 -6.65 3.73 25.06
C TYR A 241 -5.91 3.95 23.75
N TRP A 242 -5.32 2.88 23.23
CA TRP A 242 -4.69 2.86 21.93
C TRP A 242 -5.63 2.33 20.84
N PHE A 243 -5.62 2.95 19.67
CA PHE A 243 -6.46 2.61 18.53
C PHE A 243 -5.59 2.26 17.31
N LYS A 244 -5.84 1.10 16.69
CA LYS A 244 -5.15 0.68 15.45
C LYS A 244 -5.60 1.54 14.26
N TYR A 245 -4.65 2.13 13.55
CA TYR A 245 -4.94 2.76 12.28
C TYR A 245 -5.32 1.72 11.22
N LYS A 246 -6.43 1.95 10.50
CA LYS A 246 -6.83 1.11 9.36
C LYS A 246 -5.91 1.29 8.14
N THR A 247 -5.41 2.52 7.96
CA THR A 247 -4.75 2.92 6.70
C THR A 247 -3.28 3.29 6.86
N LEU A 248 -2.81 3.51 8.09
CA LEU A 248 -1.42 3.82 8.37
C LEU A 248 -0.69 2.55 8.80
N LYS A 249 0.58 2.47 8.43
CA LYS A 249 1.47 1.36 8.73
C LYS A 249 2.79 1.92 9.25
N ASN A 250 3.40 1.17 10.17
CA ASN A 250 4.75 1.43 10.63
C ASN A 250 5.72 0.71 9.68
N PRO A 251 6.70 1.40 9.09
CA PRO A 251 7.76 0.74 8.36
C PRO A 251 8.67 -0.01 9.36
N ARG A 252 8.88 -1.30 9.13
CA ARG A 252 9.87 -2.12 9.83
C ARG A 252 10.93 -2.56 8.85
N TYR A 253 12.17 -2.23 9.15
CA TYR A 253 13.31 -2.46 8.27
C TYR A 253 14.00 -3.78 8.60
N THR A 254 14.58 -4.40 7.57
CA THR A 254 15.72 -5.32 7.74
C THR A 254 17.02 -4.57 7.50
N ASP A 255 18.12 -5.28 7.70
CA ASP A 255 19.38 -4.92 7.08
C ASP A 255 19.18 -4.75 5.58
N GLN A 256 19.81 -3.72 5.02
CA GLN A 256 19.90 -3.55 3.58
C GLN A 256 20.64 -4.74 2.98
N LEU A 257 20.26 -5.14 1.78
CA LEU A 257 20.97 -6.20 1.06
C LEU A 257 21.25 -5.80 -0.38
N PRO A 258 22.38 -6.26 -0.95
CA PRO A 258 22.61 -6.17 -2.38
C PRO A 258 21.46 -6.82 -3.16
N ILE A 259 21.05 -6.20 -4.28
CA ILE A 259 20.07 -6.77 -5.22
C ILE A 259 20.43 -8.21 -5.67
N THR A 260 21.71 -8.55 -5.61
CA THR A 260 22.30 -9.83 -6.00
C THR A 260 22.08 -10.95 -4.99
N ASP A 261 21.77 -10.60 -3.74
CA ASP A 261 21.59 -11.57 -2.66
C ASP A 261 20.16 -12.11 -2.61
N LEU A 262 19.28 -11.58 -3.47
CA LEU A 262 17.94 -12.09 -3.66
C LEU A 262 17.96 -13.46 -4.34
N VAL A 263 17.06 -14.33 -3.91
CA VAL A 263 16.91 -15.69 -4.44
C VAL A 263 15.61 -15.85 -5.21
N ALA A 264 15.65 -16.67 -6.25
CA ALA A 264 14.47 -17.03 -7.03
C ALA A 264 13.52 -17.88 -6.19
N LYS A 265 12.24 -17.49 -6.15
CA LYS A 265 11.16 -18.21 -5.46
C LYS A 265 10.00 -18.43 -6.41
N THR A 266 9.50 -19.66 -6.45
CA THR A 266 8.22 -19.99 -7.11
C THR A 266 7.16 -20.12 -6.03
N LEU A 267 6.11 -19.31 -6.13
CA LEU A 267 5.03 -19.26 -5.15
C LEU A 267 3.69 -19.54 -5.85
N ASN A 268 2.86 -20.34 -5.18
CA ASN A 268 1.52 -20.64 -5.64
C ASN A 268 0.62 -19.40 -5.63
N ALA A 269 -0.47 -19.48 -6.38
CA ALA A 269 -1.53 -18.48 -6.32
C ALA A 269 -2.08 -18.40 -4.90
N TRP A 270 -2.50 -17.20 -4.50
CA TRP A 270 -3.19 -16.97 -3.25
C TRP A 270 -4.50 -16.25 -3.52
N VAL A 271 -5.57 -16.82 -2.98
CA VAL A 271 -6.91 -16.25 -3.03
C VAL A 271 -7.10 -15.43 -1.77
N ASN A 272 -7.35 -14.14 -1.94
CA ASN A 272 -7.80 -13.30 -0.84
C ASN A 272 -9.26 -13.69 -0.56
N PRO A 273 -9.59 -14.18 0.65
CA PRO A 273 -10.92 -14.69 0.95
C PRO A 273 -12.01 -13.63 0.81
N ASN A 274 -11.68 -12.35 0.98
CA ASN A 274 -12.67 -11.26 1.09
C ASN A 274 -12.71 -10.38 -0.15
N ASN A 275 -11.67 -10.43 -0.99
CA ASN A 275 -11.57 -9.56 -2.15
C ASN A 275 -10.78 -10.21 -3.29
N ASN A 276 -11.49 -10.86 -4.20
CA ASN A 276 -10.90 -11.49 -5.38
C ASN A 276 -10.06 -10.52 -6.26
N LYS A 277 -10.34 -9.21 -6.20
CA LYS A 277 -9.56 -8.18 -6.95
C LYS A 277 -8.14 -8.04 -6.39
N LEU A 278 -7.88 -8.53 -5.18
CA LEU A 278 -6.58 -8.59 -4.50
C LEU A 278 -5.93 -9.98 -4.55
N ASN A 279 -6.48 -10.94 -5.29
CA ASN A 279 -5.84 -12.24 -5.50
C ASN A 279 -4.44 -12.06 -6.09
N ILE A 280 -3.52 -12.90 -5.62
CA ILE A 280 -2.15 -12.96 -6.09
C ILE A 280 -2.04 -14.17 -7.02
N PRO A 281 -1.51 -14.01 -8.24
CA PRO A 281 -1.35 -15.13 -9.15
C PRO A 281 -0.23 -16.06 -8.68
N GLN A 282 -0.16 -17.26 -9.27
CA GLN A 282 1.09 -18.02 -9.24
C GLN A 282 2.19 -17.15 -9.84
N ARG A 283 3.36 -17.15 -9.20
CA ARG A 283 4.42 -16.19 -9.52
C ARG A 283 5.80 -16.77 -9.31
N LYS A 284 6.74 -16.24 -10.09
CA LYS A 284 8.17 -16.43 -9.93
C LYS A 284 8.77 -15.08 -9.58
N ILE A 285 9.36 -14.96 -8.41
CA ILE A 285 9.83 -13.67 -7.87
C ILE A 285 11.26 -13.78 -7.34
N MET A 286 11.97 -12.66 -7.29
CA MET A 286 13.23 -12.54 -6.54
C MET A 286 12.92 -12.07 -5.12
N GLY A 287 13.26 -12.85 -4.09
CA GLY A 287 12.95 -12.50 -2.69
C GLY A 287 14.10 -12.79 -1.74
N VAL A 288 13.99 -12.35 -0.49
CA VAL A 288 15.02 -12.56 0.54
C VAL A 288 15.04 -14.00 1.05
N THR A 289 16.20 -14.50 1.47
CA THR A 289 16.34 -15.77 2.20
C THR A 289 16.01 -15.65 3.68
N GLN A 290 16.05 -14.43 4.21
CA GLN A 290 15.79 -14.14 5.62
C GLN A 290 14.43 -14.69 6.05
N ALA A 291 14.42 -15.32 7.22
CA ALA A 291 13.20 -15.79 7.85
C ALA A 291 12.31 -14.60 8.19
N LYS A 292 10.99 -14.81 8.09
CA LYS A 292 10.00 -13.88 8.61
C LYS A 292 10.30 -13.62 10.09
N TRP A 293 10.61 -12.37 10.46
CA TRP A 293 10.92 -11.99 11.85
C TRP A 293 9.76 -11.26 12.55
N TRP A 294 8.65 -11.03 11.84
CA TRP A 294 7.43 -10.50 12.44
C TRP A 294 6.43 -11.64 12.73
N PRO A 295 5.57 -11.47 13.73
CA PRO A 295 4.51 -12.41 14.08
C PRO A 295 3.54 -12.74 12.94
N ASP A 296 2.86 -13.89 13.02
CA ASP A 296 1.74 -14.21 12.13
C ASP A 296 0.55 -13.28 12.34
N ASP A 297 0.28 -12.91 13.58
CA ASP A 297 -0.75 -11.93 13.93
C ASP A 297 -0.20 -10.87 14.89
N GLU A 298 0.46 -9.87 14.30
CA GLU A 298 0.98 -8.71 15.02
C GLU A 298 -0.12 -7.95 15.78
N TYR A 299 -1.37 -8.03 15.33
CA TYR A 299 -2.47 -7.36 16.00
C TYR A 299 -2.84 -8.11 17.29
N GLN A 300 -2.97 -9.43 17.26
CA GLN A 300 -3.23 -10.23 18.46
C GLN A 300 -2.08 -10.15 19.47
N GLU A 301 -0.84 -10.11 19.00
CA GLU A 301 0.31 -9.90 19.88
C GLU A 301 0.28 -8.52 20.53
N TRP A 302 -0.06 -7.49 19.77
CA TRP A 302 -0.26 -6.16 20.34
C TRP A 302 -1.42 -6.13 21.35
N LEU A 303 -2.54 -6.80 21.04
CA LEU A 303 -3.71 -6.89 21.93
C LEU A 303 -3.39 -7.54 23.28
N LYS A 304 -2.52 -8.55 23.31
CA LYS A 304 -2.07 -9.16 24.58
C LYS A 304 -1.37 -8.17 25.50
N ASN A 305 -0.75 -7.14 24.93
CA ASN A 305 0.06 -6.16 25.65
C ASN A 305 -0.68 -4.84 25.92
N ASN A 306 -1.94 -4.69 25.47
CA ASN A 306 -2.69 -3.43 25.55
C ASN A 306 -4.17 -3.70 25.93
N ASP A 307 -4.73 -2.96 26.90
CA ASP A 307 -6.09 -3.15 27.48
C ASP A 307 -7.24 -2.70 26.55
N TRP A 308 -7.12 -2.96 25.25
CA TRP A 308 -8.03 -2.51 24.20
C TRP A 308 -9.39 -3.24 24.22
N PHE A 309 -9.40 -4.54 24.53
CA PHE A 309 -10.61 -5.37 24.51
C PHE A 309 -11.67 -4.89 25.52
N ARG A 310 -11.22 -4.40 26.68
CA ARG A 310 -12.12 -3.87 27.70
C ARG A 310 -12.86 -2.64 27.20
N TYR A 311 -12.20 -1.78 26.44
CA TYR A 311 -12.77 -0.53 25.94
C TYR A 311 -13.76 -0.75 24.79
N VAL A 312 -13.37 -1.49 23.74
CA VAL A 312 -14.27 -1.76 22.59
C VAL A 312 -15.58 -2.36 23.05
N LYS A 313 -15.52 -3.36 23.94
CA LYS A 313 -16.70 -4.05 24.44
C LYS A 313 -17.65 -3.14 25.22
N ILE A 314 -17.14 -2.08 25.86
CA ILE A 314 -17.94 -1.17 26.69
C ILE A 314 -18.47 0.01 25.86
N TYR A 315 -17.64 0.61 25.01
CA TYR A 315 -17.94 1.91 24.38
C TYR A 315 -18.14 1.87 22.87
N LEU A 316 -17.76 0.77 22.23
CA LEU A 316 -17.94 0.55 20.79
C LEU A 316 -18.41 -0.89 20.55
N PRO A 317 -19.56 -1.31 21.11
CA PRO A 317 -20.02 -2.70 21.03
C PRO A 317 -20.24 -3.19 19.59
N ASP A 318 -20.52 -2.26 18.67
CA ASP A 318 -20.68 -2.54 17.23
C ASP A 318 -19.36 -2.40 16.44
N TYR A 319 -18.25 -2.06 17.10
CA TYR A 319 -16.95 -2.02 16.44
C TYR A 319 -16.39 -3.44 16.37
N GLU A 320 -16.53 -4.04 15.20
CA GLU A 320 -15.73 -5.19 14.83
C GLU A 320 -14.31 -4.68 14.52
N PRO A 321 -13.29 -5.09 15.29
CA PRO A 321 -11.92 -4.87 14.90
C PRO A 321 -11.71 -5.66 13.62
N ASP A 322 -11.88 -4.99 12.48
CA ASP A 322 -11.70 -5.63 11.18
C ASP A 322 -10.36 -6.39 11.17
N ASP A 323 -10.53 -7.71 11.11
CA ASP A 323 -9.72 -8.64 10.34
C ASP A 323 -9.45 -7.99 8.96
N GLU A 324 -8.45 -8.39 8.18
CA GLU A 324 -8.12 -7.73 6.91
C GLU A 324 -9.20 -7.89 5.79
N ASN A 325 -10.46 -8.08 6.19
CA ASN A 325 -11.62 -8.66 5.56
C ASN A 325 -12.77 -7.63 5.41
N ASP A 326 -12.53 -6.51 4.74
CA ASP A 326 -13.66 -5.74 4.19
C ASP A 326 -14.19 -6.51 2.95
N GLU A 327 -15.13 -7.44 3.16
CA GLU A 327 -16.04 -7.96 2.13
C GLU A 327 -16.87 -6.80 1.59
N PHE A 328 -16.96 -6.68 0.26
CA PHE A 328 -17.96 -5.83 -0.36
C PHE A 328 -18.65 -6.64 -1.44
N GLU A 329 -19.81 -7.20 -1.09
CA GLU A 329 -20.79 -7.71 -2.02
C GLU A 329 -21.23 -6.57 -2.95
N ASP A 330 -20.84 -6.64 -4.22
CA ASP A 330 -21.50 -5.88 -5.27
C ASP A 330 -22.84 -6.59 -5.52
N ASN A 331 -23.95 -6.05 -4.98
CA ASN A 331 -25.28 -6.38 -5.46
C ASN A 331 -25.37 -6.03 -6.96
N VAL A 332 -25.09 -7.01 -7.80
CA VAL A 332 -25.46 -7.01 -9.22
C VAL A 332 -26.78 -7.74 -9.31
N SER A 333 -27.87 -7.02 -9.05
CA SER A 333 -29.17 -7.39 -9.57
C SER A 333 -29.14 -7.14 -11.08
N GLY A 334 -29.25 -8.23 -11.85
CA GLY A 334 -29.42 -8.20 -13.30
C GLY A 334 -30.79 -7.68 -13.74
#